data_AF-A0AAW9IVA2-F1
#
_entry.id   AF-A0AAW9IVA2-F1
#
_cell.length_a   1.000
_cell.length_b   1.000
_cell.length_c   1.000
_cell.angle_alpha   90.00
_cell.angle_beta   90.00
_cell.angle_gamma   90.00
#
_symmetry.space_group_name_H-M   'P 1'
#
loop_
_entity.id
_entity.type
_entity.pdbx_description
1 polymer ?
#
loop_
_entity_poly.entity_id
_entity_poly.type
_entity_poly.pdbx_seq_one_letter_code
_entity_poly.pdbx_strand_id
1 'polypeptide(L)'
;MSKNFDDLLQKINGCTKKRVAVAVAQDEPVLEAVKAAKERGIADAILVGDSNKVKEIAEKIDMDLSQFEVVHETDIKKATLEAIRLVSTGKADMVMKGLVDTATFLR
;
A
#
# COMPACT_ATOMS: atom_id res chain seq x y z
N MET A 1 3.45 -27.41 4.07
CA MET A 1 3.48 -26.36 5.11
C MET A 1 4.83 -25.66 5.05
N SER A 2 4.84 -24.37 4.73
CA SER A 2 6.05 -23.54 4.79
C SER A 2 6.48 -23.45 6.26
N LYS A 3 7.74 -23.80 6.57
CA LYS A 3 8.20 -23.83 7.98
C LYS A 3 8.60 -22.44 8.49
N ASN A 4 9.02 -21.54 7.59
CA ASN A 4 9.60 -20.23 7.93
C ASN A 4 9.19 -19.17 6.90
N PHE A 5 9.32 -17.88 7.25
CA PHE A 5 8.94 -16.74 6.41
C PHE A 5 9.67 -16.72 5.05
N ASP A 6 10.95 -17.12 5.03
CA ASP A 6 11.74 -17.22 3.80
C ASP A 6 11.18 -18.24 2.79
N ASP A 7 10.58 -19.33 3.26
CA ASP A 7 9.97 -20.36 2.41
C ASP A 7 8.68 -19.84 1.73
N LEU A 8 7.98 -18.90 2.38
CA LEU A 8 6.86 -18.18 1.77
C LEU A 8 7.36 -17.18 0.72
N LEU A 9 8.42 -16.42 1.02
CA LEU A 9 9.01 -15.46 0.08
C LEU A 9 9.52 -16.15 -1.19
N GLN A 10 10.18 -17.31 -1.08
CA GLN A 10 10.63 -18.07 -2.25
C GLN A 10 9.48 -18.53 -3.14
N LYS A 11 8.33 -18.91 -2.56
CA LYS A 11 7.16 -19.31 -3.35
C LYS A 11 6.52 -18.12 -4.06
N ILE A 12 6.62 -16.93 -3.48
CA ILE A 12 6.06 -15.70 -4.06
C ILE A 12 6.92 -15.21 -5.24
N ASN A 13 8.23 -15.47 -5.25
CA ASN A 13 9.12 -15.10 -6.37
C ASN A 13 8.73 -15.68 -7.74
N GLY A 14 7.89 -16.72 -7.79
CA GLY A 14 7.34 -17.30 -9.02
C GLY A 14 5.93 -16.81 -9.38
N CYS A 15 5.30 -15.97 -8.54
CA CYS A 15 3.94 -15.50 -8.73
C CYS A 15 3.88 -14.13 -9.41
N THR A 16 2.77 -13.86 -10.10
CA THR A 16 2.51 -12.54 -10.68
C THR A 16 2.42 -11.50 -9.56
N LYS A 17 3.18 -10.41 -9.70
CA LYS A 17 3.14 -9.27 -8.78
C LYS A 17 1.70 -8.77 -8.65
N LYS A 18 1.24 -8.66 -7.41
CA LYS A 18 -0.08 -8.14 -7.07
C LYS A 18 0.01 -6.67 -6.72
N ARG A 19 -1.03 -5.90 -7.05
CA ARG A 19 -1.16 -4.49 -6.66
C ARG A 19 -1.97 -4.34 -5.40
N VAL A 20 -1.44 -3.59 -4.45
CA VAL A 20 -2.10 -3.28 -3.18
C VAL A 20 -2.48 -1.81 -3.15
N ALA A 21 -3.76 -1.49 -2.97
CA ALA A 21 -4.23 -0.14 -2.69
C ALA A 21 -4.16 0.13 -1.18
N VAL A 22 -3.37 1.10 -0.76
CA VAL A 22 -3.20 1.47 0.65
C VAL A 22 -4.10 2.67 0.96
N ALA A 23 -5.08 2.46 1.83
CA ALA A 23 -5.97 3.51 2.31
C ALA A 23 -5.28 4.32 3.41
N VAL A 24 -5.24 5.66 3.27
CA VAL A 24 -4.61 6.60 4.20
C VAL A 24 -3.14 6.22 4.44
N ALA A 25 -2.37 6.31 3.36
CA ALA A 25 -0.97 5.88 3.29
C ALA A 25 0.03 6.79 4.04
N GLN A 26 -0.43 7.88 4.68
CA GLN A 26 0.42 8.80 5.43
C GLN A 26 0.89 8.24 6.80
N ASP A 27 1.37 7.00 6.81
CA ASP A 27 1.88 6.29 7.98
C ASP A 27 3.27 5.71 7.68
N GLU A 28 4.26 6.07 8.49
CA GLU A 28 5.67 5.70 8.31
C GLU A 28 5.90 4.18 8.19
N PRO A 29 5.44 3.33 9.14
CA PRO A 29 5.63 1.89 9.05
C PRO A 29 4.92 1.26 7.82
N VAL A 30 3.86 1.88 7.33
CA VAL A 30 3.15 1.39 6.13
C VAL A 30 3.95 1.72 4.87
N LEU A 31 4.50 2.94 4.76
CA LEU A 31 5.35 3.31 3.63
C LEU A 31 6.65 2.50 3.62
N GLU A 32 7.26 2.23 4.77
CA GLU A 32 8.41 1.33 4.88
C GLU A 32 8.08 -0.08 4.41
N ALA A 33 6.93 -0.64 4.83
CA ALA A 33 6.50 -1.97 4.39
C ALA A 33 6.27 -2.02 2.88
N VAL A 34 5.66 -0.98 2.30
CA VAL A 34 5.44 -0.86 0.86
C VAL A 34 6.78 -0.75 0.10
N LYS A 35 7.72 0.05 0.61
CA LYS A 35 9.07 0.16 0.06
C LYS A 35 9.76 -1.20 0.03
N ALA A 36 9.82 -1.89 1.16
CA ALA A 36 10.44 -3.21 1.26
C ALA A 36 9.75 -4.26 0.38
N ALA A 37 8.43 -4.22 0.25
CA ALA A 37 7.68 -5.12 -0.62
C ALA A 37 8.04 -4.89 -2.10
N LYS A 38 8.18 -3.64 -2.52
CA LYS A 38 8.57 -3.26 -3.88
C LYS A 38 10.02 -3.66 -4.18
N GLU A 39 10.96 -3.33 -3.29
CA GLU A 39 12.38 -3.67 -3.44
C GLU A 39 12.63 -5.17 -3.52
N ARG A 40 11.86 -5.96 -2.77
CA ARG A 40 11.89 -7.43 -2.81
C ARG A 40 11.10 -8.02 -3.98
N GLY A 41 10.44 -7.19 -4.79
CA GLY A 41 9.64 -7.63 -5.94
C GLY A 41 8.36 -8.39 -5.58
N ILE A 42 7.88 -8.25 -4.34
CA ILE A 42 6.73 -8.99 -3.79
C ILE A 42 5.41 -8.41 -4.31
N ALA A 43 5.26 -7.09 -4.29
CA ALA A 43 4.03 -6.40 -4.66
C ALA A 43 4.30 -4.98 -5.16
N ASP A 44 3.36 -4.48 -5.96
CA ASP A 44 3.25 -3.06 -6.29
C ASP A 44 2.20 -2.41 -5.39
N ALA A 45 2.28 -1.09 -5.20
CA ALA A 45 1.32 -0.38 -4.36
C ALA A 45 0.80 0.91 -4.99
N ILE A 46 -0.46 1.21 -4.67
CA ILE A 46 -1.12 2.49 -4.94
C ILE A 46 -1.40 3.13 -3.58
N LEU A 47 -0.83 4.30 -3.35
CA LEU A 47 -0.91 5.04 -2.08
C LEU A 47 -2.05 6.06 -2.17
N VAL A 48 -3.10 5.90 -1.36
CA VAL A 48 -4.22 6.85 -1.34
C VAL A 48 -4.20 7.62 -0.03
N GLY A 49 -4.21 8.95 -0.09
CA GLY A 49 -4.20 9.79 1.11
C GLY A 49 -3.68 11.21 0.86
N ASP A 50 -3.26 11.86 1.94
CA ASP A 50 -2.66 13.19 1.87
C ASP A 50 -1.27 13.11 1.23
N SER A 51 -1.20 13.41 -0.06
CA SER A 51 0.05 13.32 -0.82
C SER A 51 1.15 14.26 -0.31
N ASN A 52 0.83 15.33 0.44
CA ASN A 52 1.87 16.17 1.05
C ASN A 52 2.54 15.43 2.21
N LYS A 53 1.74 14.81 3.08
CA LYS A 53 2.26 14.00 4.20
C LYS A 53 2.97 12.75 3.72
N VAL A 54 2.42 12.08 2.71
CA VAL A 54 3.07 10.91 2.10
C VAL A 54 4.44 11.29 1.54
N LYS A 55 4.57 12.45 0.88
CA LYS A 55 5.86 12.95 0.39
C LYS A 55 6.85 13.25 1.52
N GLU A 56 6.40 13.95 2.55
CA GLU A 56 7.26 14.29 3.70
C GLU A 56 7.82 13.03 4.39
N ILE A 57 6.96 12.03 4.61
CA ILE A 57 7.39 10.75 5.20
C ILE A 57 8.27 9.96 4.23
N ALA A 58 7.92 9.93 2.94
CA ALA A 58 8.71 9.24 1.93
C ALA A 58 10.13 9.82 1.80
N GLU A 59 10.29 11.14 1.84
CA GLU A 59 11.60 11.81 1.87
C GLU A 59 12.39 11.41 3.12
N LYS A 60 11.73 11.32 4.28
CA LYS A 60 12.36 10.90 5.54
C LYS A 60 12.88 9.46 5.50
N ILE A 61 12.19 8.56 4.82
CA ILE A 61 12.57 7.13 4.70
C ILE A 61 13.34 6.80 3.41
N ASP A 62 13.74 7.81 2.64
CA ASP A 62 14.42 7.69 1.34
C ASP A 62 13.65 6.75 0.37
N MET A 63 12.34 6.97 0.25
CA MET A 63 11.44 6.22 -0.61
C MET A 63 11.21 6.98 -1.91
N ASP A 64 11.53 6.34 -3.03
CA ASP A 64 11.28 6.89 -4.35
C ASP A 64 9.79 6.77 -4.73
N LEU A 65 9.04 7.83 -4.48
CA LEU A 65 7.62 7.91 -4.83
C LEU A 65 7.34 7.88 -6.33
N SER A 66 8.33 8.09 -7.21
CA SER A 66 8.11 8.02 -8.66
C SER A 66 7.75 6.60 -9.13
N GLN A 67 8.07 5.59 -8.32
CA GLN A 67 7.78 4.18 -8.59
C GLN A 67 6.41 3.73 -8.05
N PHE A 68 5.68 4.63 -7.40
CA PHE A 68 4.37 4.38 -6.79
C PHE A 68 3.32 5.33 -7.36
N GLU A 69 2.09 4.84 -7.48
CA GLU A 69 0.96 5.69 -7.85
C GLU A 69 0.39 6.33 -6.58
N VAL A 70 0.38 7.66 -6.50
CA VAL A 70 -0.13 8.39 -5.34
C VAL A 70 -1.41 9.12 -5.72
N VAL A 71 -2.52 8.78 -5.05
CA VAL A 71 -3.82 9.43 -5.19
C VAL A 71 -4.02 10.39 -4.03
N HIS A 72 -4.09 11.69 -4.35
CA HIS A 72 -4.33 12.72 -3.33
C HIS A 72 -5.80 12.75 -2.92
N GLU A 73 -6.07 12.42 -1.66
CA GLU A 73 -7.36 12.59 -1.02
C GLU A 73 -7.15 12.82 0.48
N THR A 74 -7.57 13.99 0.96
CA THR A 74 -7.32 14.41 2.36
C THR A 74 -8.40 13.92 3.32
N ASP A 75 -9.60 13.61 2.81
CA ASP A 75 -10.68 13.05 3.61
C ASP A 75 -10.47 11.54 3.80
N ILE A 76 -10.28 11.12 5.06
CA ILE A 76 -10.04 9.72 5.44
C ILE A 76 -11.11 8.77 4.86
N LYS A 77 -12.38 9.17 4.87
CA LYS A 77 -13.47 8.32 4.37
C LYS A 77 -13.41 8.20 2.86
N LYS A 78 -13.19 9.32 2.16
CA LYS A 78 -13.06 9.32 0.70
C LYS A 78 -11.81 8.58 0.25
N ALA A 79 -10.68 8.75 0.94
CA ALA A 79 -9.44 8.03 0.67
C ALA A 79 -9.62 6.51 0.83
N THR A 80 -10.35 6.10 1.87
CA THR A 80 -10.68 4.68 2.10
C THR A 80 -11.60 4.15 1.00
N LEU A 81 -12.66 4.89 0.66
CA LEU A 81 -13.58 4.53 -0.42
C LEU A 81 -12.87 4.45 -1.77
N GLU A 82 -11.95 5.38 -2.05
CA GLU A 82 -11.19 5.39 -3.30
C GLU A 82 -10.24 4.18 -3.37
N ALA A 83 -9.55 3.84 -2.27
CA ALA A 83 -8.74 2.61 -2.20
C ALA A 83 -9.58 1.34 -2.46
N ILE A 84 -10.78 1.26 -1.88
CA ILE A 84 -11.73 0.16 -2.15
C ILE A 84 -12.20 0.18 -3.60
N ARG A 85 -12.50 1.36 -4.16
CA ARG A 85 -12.91 1.54 -5.55
C ARG A 85 -11.82 1.09 -6.53
N LEU A 86 -10.55 1.37 -6.24
CA LEU A 86 -9.42 0.91 -7.04
C LEU A 86 -9.36 -0.63 -7.11
N VAL A 87 -9.65 -1.31 -6.00
CA VAL A 87 -9.76 -2.77 -5.98
C VAL A 87 -10.99 -3.25 -6.72
N SER A 88 -12.15 -2.64 -6.46
CA SER A 88 -13.42 -3.00 -7.11
C SER A 88 -13.39 -2.80 -8.64
N THR A 89 -12.63 -1.83 -9.14
CA THR A 89 -12.44 -1.56 -10.57
C THR A 89 -11.32 -2.37 -11.21
N GLY A 90 -10.63 -3.23 -10.45
CA GLY A 90 -9.54 -4.07 -10.94
C GLY A 90 -8.22 -3.33 -11.18
N LYS A 91 -8.09 -2.08 -10.73
CA LYS A 91 -6.81 -1.33 -10.78
C LYS A 91 -5.82 -1.83 -9.73
N ALA A 92 -6.32 -2.32 -8.59
CA ALA A 92 -5.58 -3.02 -7.56
C ALA A 92 -6.20 -4.40 -7.31
N ASP A 93 -5.38 -5.36 -6.84
CA ASP A 93 -5.84 -6.70 -6.49
C ASP A 93 -6.33 -6.78 -5.04
N MET A 94 -5.79 -5.94 -4.15
CA MET A 94 -6.03 -6.00 -2.71
C MET A 94 -6.05 -4.61 -2.09
N VAL A 95 -6.79 -4.45 -0.99
CA VAL A 95 -6.79 -3.21 -0.19
C VAL A 95 -6.08 -3.45 1.14
N MET A 96 -5.25 -2.49 1.56
CA MET A 96 -4.56 -2.49 2.84
C MET A 96 -4.97 -1.24 3.64
N LYS A 97 -5.26 -1.43 4.92
CA LYS A 97 -5.50 -0.30 5.84
C LYS A 97 -4.17 0.33 6.22
N GLY A 98 -4.07 1.65 6.12
CA GLY A 98 -3.06 2.45 6.81
C GLY A 98 -3.58 2.97 8.14
N LEU A 99 -3.45 4.27 8.37
CA LEU A 99 -3.98 4.99 9.55
C LEU A 99 -5.50 5.21 9.47
N VAL A 100 -6.28 4.12 9.39
CA VAL A 100 -7.75 4.17 9.36
C VAL A 100 -8.33 3.37 10.52
N ASP A 101 -9.33 3.95 11.20
CA ASP A 101 -10.07 3.24 12.23
C ASP A 101 -10.76 2.00 11.65
N THR A 102 -10.66 0.88 12.37
CA THR A 102 -11.19 -0.42 11.90
C THR A 102 -12.69 -0.36 11.60
N ALA A 103 -13.45 0.48 12.31
CA ALA A 103 -14.88 0.67 12.06
C ALA A 103 -15.18 1.44 10.77
N THR A 104 -14.24 2.25 10.27
CA THR A 104 -14.37 2.98 9.00
C THR A 104 -13.92 2.12 7.82
N PHE A 105 -12.96 1.22 8.04
CA PHE A 105 -12.40 0.36 6.99
C PHE A 105 -13.30 -0.83 6.59
N LEU A 106 -14.01 -1.42 7.56
CA LEU A 106 -14.85 -2.62 7.33
C LEU A 106 -16.31 -2.31 6.96
N ARG A 107 -16.63 -1.05 6.66
CA ARG A 107 -18.01 -0.59 6.49
C ARG A 107 -18.46 -0.50 5.04
#